data_AF-A0A2E5XWQ9-F1
#
_entry.id   AF-A0A2E5XWQ9-F1
#
_cell.length_a   1.000
_cell.length_b   1.000
_cell.length_c   1.000
_cell.angle_alpha   90.00
_cell.angle_beta   90.00
_cell.angle_gamma   90.00
#
_symmetry.space_group_name_H-M   'P 1'
#
loop_
_entity.id
_entity.type
_entity.pdbx_description
1 polymer ?
#
loop_
_entity_poly.entity_id
_entity_poly.type
_entity_poly.pdbx_seq_one_letter_code
_entity_poly.pdbx_strand_id
1 'polypeptide(L)'
;MSKKKIIVLDIGHSNHSLDQALINLETAVSQAAHQGNIKVLKVVTGHGSGLLRKKVRQWCNEQTGRFKGVIYGENYSIFDRETNRMREDCDNFDDNDLGKNNNAITYIWLW
;
A
#
# COMPACT_ATOMS: atom_id res chain seq x y z
N MET A 1 -0.40 21.38 12.38
CA MET A 1 0.02 20.60 11.20
C MET A 1 -0.50 19.18 11.37
N SER A 2 -1.42 18.73 10.52
CA SER A 2 -1.89 17.34 10.53
C SER A 2 -0.71 16.42 10.20
N LYS A 3 -0.37 15.49 11.09
CA LYS A 3 0.66 14.50 10.80
C LYS A 3 0.21 13.68 9.60
N LYS A 4 1.06 13.54 8.58
CA LYS A 4 0.75 12.77 7.38
C LYS A 4 0.50 11.31 7.78
N LYS A 5 -0.73 10.82 7.62
CA LYS A 5 -1.13 9.43 7.96
C LYS A 5 -0.74 8.42 6.88
N ILE A 6 -0.14 8.86 5.78
CA ILE A 6 0.07 8.06 4.58
C ILE A 6 1.47 8.26 4.05
N ILE A 7 2.11 7.17 3.67
CA ILE A 7 3.38 7.20 2.95
C ILE A 7 3.25 6.51 1.60
N VAL A 8 3.96 7.03 0.61
CA VAL A 8 4.09 6.40 -0.71
C VAL A 8 5.44 5.71 -0.75
N LEU A 9 5.42 4.41 -1.03
CA LEU A 9 6.61 3.58 -1.15
C LEU A 9 6.73 3.12 -2.61
N ASP A 10 7.62 3.75 -3.37
CA ASP A 10 7.95 3.31 -4.73
C ASP A 10 9.09 2.30 -4.69
N ILE A 11 8.76 1.06 -5.08
CA ILE A 11 9.71 -0.05 -5.25
C ILE A 11 9.73 -0.57 -6.68
N GLY A 12 8.95 0.04 -7.58
CA GLY A 12 8.80 -0.36 -8.97
C GLY A 12 9.77 0.34 -9.92
N HIS A 13 10.21 1.55 -9.58
CA HIS A 13 11.12 2.35 -10.42
C HIS A 13 12.54 2.43 -9.86
N SER A 14 12.81 1.73 -8.76
CA SER A 14 14.17 1.55 -8.25
C SER A 14 14.90 0.47 -9.05
N ASN A 15 16.20 0.67 -9.33
CA ASN A 15 17.07 -0.32 -9.98
C ASN A 15 17.41 -1.53 -9.07
N HIS A 16 16.49 -1.88 -8.16
CA HIS A 16 16.63 -2.90 -7.14
C HIS A 16 16.27 -4.28 -7.69
N SER A 17 16.93 -5.30 -7.14
CA SER A 17 16.47 -6.68 -7.32
C SER A 17 15.10 -6.87 -6.66
N LEU A 18 14.40 -7.93 -7.05
CA LEU A 18 13.11 -8.29 -6.47
C LEU A 18 13.20 -8.48 -4.95
N ASP A 19 14.27 -9.13 -4.48
CA ASP A 19 14.49 -9.37 -3.05
C ASP A 19 14.72 -8.06 -2.30
N GLN A 20 15.51 -7.14 -2.86
CA GLN A 20 15.74 -5.83 -2.25
C GLN A 20 14.45 -5.01 -2.17
N ALA A 21 13.59 -5.08 -3.19
CA ALA A 21 12.28 -4.44 -3.17
C ALA A 21 11.38 -5.00 -2.05
N LEU A 22 11.40 -6.32 -1.81
CA LEU A 22 10.65 -6.94 -0.72
C LEU A 22 11.21 -6.61 0.67
N ILE A 23 12.54 -6.56 0.82
CA ILE A 23 13.20 -6.11 2.06
C ILE A 23 12.80 -4.66 2.37
N ASN A 24 12.80 -3.79 1.35
CA ASN A 24 12.40 -2.39 1.51
C ASN A 24 10.92 -2.28 1.90
N LEU A 25 10.04 -3.08 1.30
CA LEU A 25 8.63 -3.18 1.67
C LEU A 25 8.46 -3.58 3.14
N GLU A 26 9.08 -4.69 3.55
CA GLU A 26 8.97 -5.21 4.91
C GLU A 26 9.50 -4.22 5.94
N THR A 27 10.64 -3.59 5.65
CA THR A 27 11.24 -2.57 6.51
C THR A 27 10.31 -1.37 6.67
N ALA A 28 9.77 -0.85 5.56
CA ALA A 28 8.86 0.30 5.59
C ALA A 28 7.56 -0.01 6.35
N VAL A 29 6.97 -1.19 6.13
CA VAL A 29 5.76 -1.63 6.85
C VAL A 29 6.05 -1.76 8.35
N SER A 30 7.17 -2.37 8.73
CA SER A 30 7.59 -2.50 10.13
C SER A 30 7.77 -1.15 10.81
N GLN A 31 8.47 -0.22 10.15
CA GLN A 31 8.71 1.12 10.69
C GLN A 31 7.41 1.92 10.83
N ALA A 32 6.56 1.92 9.81
CA ALA A 32 5.28 2.63 9.82
C ALA A 32 4.34 2.08 10.93
N ALA A 33 4.27 0.76 11.08
CA ALA A 33 3.49 0.12 12.13
C ALA A 33 4.02 0.48 13.54
N HIS A 34 5.34 0.52 13.72
CA HIS A 34 5.96 0.88 15.00
C HIS A 34 5.76 2.36 15.38
N GLN A 35 5.82 3.28 14.41
CA GLN A 35 5.62 4.71 14.68
C GLN A 35 4.17 5.06 15.07
N GLY A 36 3.18 4.26 14.63
CA GLY A 36 1.77 4.36 15.03
C GLY A 36 0.99 5.57 14.48
N ASN A 37 1.66 6.54 13.85
CA ASN A 37 1.03 7.69 13.21
C ASN A 37 0.71 7.47 11.72
N ILE A 38 1.31 6.46 11.09
CA ILE A 38 1.03 6.07 9.71
C ILE A 38 -0.08 5.02 9.71
N LYS A 39 -1.14 5.29 8.95
CA LYS A 39 -2.30 4.41 8.78
C LYS A 39 -2.29 3.69 7.45
N VAL A 40 -1.67 4.24 6.41
CA VAL A 40 -1.65 3.60 5.08
C VAL A 40 -0.28 3.70 4.44
N LEU A 41 0.17 2.59 3.86
CA LEU A 41 1.27 2.57 2.90
C LEU A 41 0.69 2.35 1.51
N LYS A 42 0.96 3.28 0.59
CA LYS A 42 0.68 3.14 -0.83
C LYS A 42 1.94 2.60 -1.51
N VAL A 43 1.93 1.31 -1.83
CA VAL A 43 3.06 0.62 -2.47
C VAL A 43 2.90 0.71 -3.97
N VAL A 44 3.89 1.29 -4.65
CA VAL A 44 3.93 1.42 -6.12
C VAL A 44 4.92 0.40 -6.66
N THR A 45 4.44 -0.52 -7.49
CA THR A 45 5.23 -1.61 -8.08
C THR A 45 5.56 -1.40 -9.56
N GLY A 46 5.02 -0.34 -10.17
CA GLY A 46 5.15 -0.07 -11.60
C GLY A 46 4.33 -1.03 -12.49
N HIS A 47 4.30 -0.73 -13.78
CA HIS A 47 3.49 -1.41 -14.80
C HIS A 47 4.24 -2.49 -15.60
N GLY A 48 5.42 -2.94 -15.13
CA GLY A 48 6.26 -3.90 -15.87
C GLY A 48 5.60 -5.28 -16.07
N SER A 49 6.38 -6.36 -16.01
CA SER A 49 5.87 -7.73 -16.18
C SER A 49 4.80 -8.17 -15.15
N GLY A 50 4.54 -7.35 -14.13
CA GLY A 50 3.64 -7.64 -13.02
C GLY A 50 4.23 -8.63 -12.01
N LEU A 51 5.49 -9.06 -12.18
CA LEU A 51 6.16 -9.97 -11.26
C LEU A 51 6.27 -9.37 -9.85
N LEU A 52 6.72 -8.11 -9.76
CA LEU A 52 6.83 -7.41 -8.48
C LEU A 52 5.46 -7.25 -7.80
N ARG A 53 4.43 -6.83 -8.55
CA ARG A 53 3.04 -6.78 -8.08
C ARG A 53 2.59 -8.10 -7.49
N LYS A 54 2.80 -9.22 -8.20
CA LYS A 54 2.43 -10.55 -7.71
C LYS A 54 3.14 -10.89 -6.41
N LYS A 55 4.44 -10.59 -6.30
CA LYS A 55 5.24 -10.84 -5.11
C LYS A 55 4.83 -9.98 -3.91
N VAL A 56 4.54 -8.70 -4.12
CA VAL A 56 4.02 -7.80 -3.06
C VAL A 56 2.68 -8.30 -2.54
N ARG A 57 1.76 -8.71 -3.42
CA ARG A 57 0.46 -9.24 -3.02
C ARG A 57 0.57 -10.59 -2.30
N GLN A 58 1.45 -11.46 -2.79
CA GLN A 58 1.76 -12.72 -2.12
C GLN A 58 2.30 -12.46 -0.71
N TRP A 59 3.28 -11.55 -0.57
CA TRP A 59 3.84 -11.16 0.72
C TRP A 59 2.73 -10.62 1.65
N CYS A 60 1.84 -9.75 1.15
CA CYS A 60 0.71 -9.28 1.95
C CYS A 60 -0.15 -10.44 2.45
N ASN A 61 -0.50 -11.39 1.58
CA ASN A 61 -1.29 -12.56 1.97
C ASN A 61 -0.58 -13.42 3.05
N GLU A 62 0.73 -13.58 2.95
CA GLU A 62 1.56 -14.29 3.95
C GLU A 62 1.62 -13.56 5.31
N GLN A 63 1.35 -12.25 5.32
CA GLN A 63 1.33 -11.40 6.52
C GLN A 63 -0.08 -11.19 7.09
N THR A 64 -1.03 -12.08 6.79
CA THR A 64 -2.42 -11.97 7.26
C THR A 64 -2.49 -11.77 8.79
N GLY A 65 -3.27 -10.77 9.23
CA GLY A 65 -3.41 -10.38 10.63
C GLY A 65 -2.42 -9.30 11.10
N ARG A 66 -1.38 -8.99 10.33
CA ARG A 66 -0.41 -7.93 10.65
C ARG A 66 -0.96 -6.52 10.48
N PHE A 67 -1.97 -6.36 9.63
CA PHE A 67 -2.59 -5.09 9.26
C PHE A 67 -4.12 -5.22 9.24
N LYS A 68 -4.85 -4.09 9.21
CA LYS A 68 -6.31 -4.07 9.15
C LYS A 68 -6.86 -4.60 7.83
N GLY A 69 -6.18 -4.31 6.72
CA GLY A 69 -6.60 -4.76 5.39
C GLY A 69 -5.61 -4.40 4.29
N VAL A 70 -5.86 -4.96 3.10
CA VAL A 70 -5.09 -4.68 1.88
C VAL A 70 -6.06 -4.39 0.76
N ILE A 71 -5.88 -3.25 0.10
CA ILE A 71 -6.72 -2.83 -1.02
C ILE A 71 -5.85 -2.81 -2.27
N TYR A 72 -6.19 -3.62 -3.26
CA TYR A 72 -5.53 -3.59 -4.56
C TYR A 72 -6.01 -2.39 -5.37
N GLY A 73 -5.13 -1.78 -6.15
CA GLY A 73 -5.47 -0.56 -6.88
C GLY A 73 -6.58 -0.75 -7.93
N GLU A 74 -6.82 -1.98 -8.41
CA GLU A 74 -8.01 -2.30 -9.22
C GLU A 74 -9.34 -2.26 -8.45
N ASN A 75 -9.28 -2.43 -7.13
CA ASN A 75 -10.44 -2.37 -6.23
C ASN A 75 -10.55 -1.02 -5.51
N TYR A 76 -9.57 -0.12 -5.68
CA TYR A 76 -9.54 1.18 -5.01
C TYR A 76 -10.59 2.13 -5.59
N SER A 77 -11.79 2.10 -5.00
CA SER A 77 -12.98 2.77 -5.50
C SER A 77 -13.89 3.23 -4.36
N ILE A 78 -14.61 4.34 -4.55
CA ILE A 78 -15.61 4.83 -3.59
C ILE A 78 -16.81 3.87 -3.41
N PHE A 79 -16.98 2.90 -4.31
CA PHE A 79 -18.02 1.88 -4.20
C PHE A 79 -17.57 0.67 -3.36
N ASP A 80 -16.28 0.59 -3.03
CA ASP A 80 -15.72 -0.49 -2.23
C ASP A 80 -15.73 -0.14 -0.73
N ARG A 81 -16.28 -1.03 0.09
CA ARG A 81 -16.49 -0.76 1.53
C ARG A 81 -15.16 -0.67 2.29
N GLU A 82 -14.20 -1.51 1.95
CA GLU A 82 -12.86 -1.52 2.56
C GLU A 82 -12.13 -0.22 2.26
N THR A 83 -12.19 0.22 1.00
CA THR A 83 -11.63 1.50 0.53
C THR A 83 -12.19 2.68 1.33
N ASN A 84 -13.50 2.75 1.53
CA ASN A 84 -14.11 3.83 2.29
C ASN A 84 -13.64 3.84 3.75
N ARG A 85 -13.61 2.68 4.42
CA ARG A 85 -13.12 2.57 5.80
C ARG A 85 -11.66 3.01 5.96
N MET A 86 -10.78 2.56 5.06
CA MET A 86 -9.37 2.97 5.06
C MET A 86 -9.23 4.48 4.85
N ARG A 87 -10.02 5.07 3.94
CA ARG A 87 -9.98 6.52 3.66
C ARG A 87 -10.49 7.34 4.83
N GLU A 88 -11.55 6.90 5.52
CA GLU A 88 -12.08 7.53 6.72
C GLU A 88 -11.02 7.60 7.84
N ASP A 89 -10.29 6.52 8.09
CA ASP A 89 -9.16 6.49 9.03
C ASP A 89 -8.07 7.52 8.71
N CYS A 90 -7.98 7.92 7.43
CA CYS A 90 -7.00 8.84 6.88
C CYS A 90 -7.56 10.22 6.51
N ASP A 91 -8.65 10.65 7.18
CA ASP A 91 -9.28 11.96 6.97
C ASP A 91 -9.69 12.22 5.51
N ASN A 92 -10.06 11.15 4.78
CA ASN A 92 -10.45 11.18 3.38
C ASN A 92 -9.45 11.89 2.46
N PHE A 93 -8.16 11.67 2.71
CA PHE A 93 -7.06 12.27 1.94
C PHE A 93 -7.28 12.21 0.43
N ASP A 94 -6.79 13.23 -0.27
CA ASP A 94 -6.84 13.26 -1.72
C ASP A 94 -5.83 12.26 -2.31
N ASP A 95 -6.32 11.35 -3.15
CA ASP A 95 -5.50 10.37 -3.85
C ASP A 95 -5.89 10.34 -5.33
N ASN A 96 -4.92 10.68 -6.16
CA ASN A 96 -5.08 10.69 -7.61
C ASN A 96 -5.41 9.32 -8.22
N ASP A 97 -5.21 8.20 -7.51
CA ASP A 97 -5.50 6.86 -8.03
C ASP A 97 -6.92 6.36 -7.69
N LEU A 98 -7.72 7.12 -6.94
CA LEU A 98 -9.09 6.73 -6.58
C LEU A 98 -9.96 6.55 -7.83
N GLY A 99 -10.51 5.34 -8.00
CA GLY A 99 -11.35 4.99 -9.14
C GLY A 99 -10.59 4.79 -10.47
N LYS A 100 -9.26 4.86 -10.47
CA LYS A 100 -8.46 4.69 -11.70
C LYS A 100 -8.19 3.25 -12.10
N ASN A 101 -8.55 2.29 -11.24
CA ASN A 101 -8.29 0.87 -11.49
C ASN A 101 -6.79 0.58 -11.74
N ASN A 102 -5.91 1.27 -10.99
CA ASN A 102 -4.47 1.22 -11.19
C ASN A 102 -3.86 -0.02 -10.52
N ASN A 103 -3.73 -1.10 -11.27
CA ASN A 103 -3.20 -2.36 -10.74
C ASN A 103 -1.72 -2.31 -10.31
N ALA A 104 -0.96 -1.27 -10.66
CA ALA A 104 0.43 -1.10 -10.26
C ALA A 104 0.60 -0.64 -8.80
N ILE A 105 -0.52 -0.51 -8.08
CA ILE A 105 -0.56 0.00 -6.71
C ILE A 105 -1.22 -1.03 -5.79
N THR A 106 -0.73 -1.08 -4.54
CA THR A 106 -1.34 -1.83 -3.45
C THR A 106 -1.30 -0.98 -2.19
N TYR A 107 -2.45 -0.82 -1.53
CA TYR A 107 -2.57 -0.11 -0.27
C TYR A 107 -2.55 -1.10 0.89
N ILE A 108 -1.68 -0.86 1.86
CA ILE A 108 -1.60 -1.64 3.12
C ILE A 108 -2.15 -0.74 4.23
N TRP A 109 -3.28 -1.13 4.82
CA TRP A 109 -3.99 -0.38 5.86
C TRP A 109 -3.60 -0.89 7.25
N LEU A 110 -2.83 -0.09 7.99
CA LEU A 110 -2.32 -0.41 9.32
C LEU A 110 -3.32 -0.11 10.45
N TRP A 111 -3.03 -0.64 11.65
CA TRP A 111 -3.79 -0.44 12.88
C TRP A 111 -3.82 1.02 13.36
#